data_AF-A0AAD0T805-F1
#
_entry.id   AF-A0AAD0T805-F1
#
_cell.length_a   1.000
_cell.length_b   1.000
_cell.length_c   1.000
_cell.angle_alpha   90.00
_cell.angle_beta   90.00
_cell.angle_gamma   90.00
#
_symmetry.space_group_name_H-M   'P 1'
#
loop_
_entity.id
_entity.type
_entity.pdbx_description
1 polymer ?
#
loop_
_entity_poly.entity_id
_entity_poly.type
_entity_poly.pdbx_seq_one_letter_code
_entity_poly.pdbx_strand_id
1 'polypeptide(L)'
;MLSTHNGLLEWFTFAGLCLISFGYFYRRKVLTNFRDKKFLTMLIVLGIFYVICALEEVSWGQRLFGWHSPEMFRDANSVLLETNFQNWLIARGVSHESWNLFLRGVLFFYLFAVPVFYLKVDKFKNVIDAFALPVPKATHIIIFLILLIITLFIPSDNKVQFAEFCLTWVLTALTLEPYNRGMFSRKSLVR
;
A
#
# COMPACT_ATOMS: atom_id res chain seq x y z
N MET A 1 -17.84 18.29 -9.73
CA MET A 1 -18.50 17.35 -8.80
C MET A 1 -17.47 17.06 -7.71
N LEU A 2 -17.67 17.60 -6.50
CA LEU A 2 -16.96 17.11 -5.32
C LEU A 2 -17.40 15.65 -5.19
N SER A 3 -16.58 14.75 -5.69
CA SER A 3 -16.74 13.33 -5.43
C SER A 3 -16.88 13.19 -3.91
N THR A 4 -17.91 12.44 -3.51
CA THR A 4 -18.22 12.08 -2.14
C THR A 4 -17.03 11.33 -1.52
N HIS A 5 -16.01 12.07 -1.12
CA HIS A 5 -14.70 11.63 -0.61
C HIS A 5 -14.68 11.55 0.92
N ASN A 6 -15.77 11.05 1.47
CA ASN A 6 -15.94 10.73 2.89
C ASN A 6 -16.60 9.36 3.04
N GLY A 7 -16.31 8.44 2.12
CA GLY A 7 -16.90 7.11 2.12
C GLY A 7 -16.31 6.24 3.23
N LEU A 8 -17.11 5.33 3.79
CA LEU A 8 -16.63 4.34 4.76
C LEU A 8 -15.43 3.53 4.22
N LEU A 9 -15.39 3.27 2.91
CA LEU A 9 -14.31 2.52 2.27
C LEU A 9 -12.94 3.21 2.39
N GLU A 10 -12.87 4.53 2.17
CA GLU A 10 -11.62 5.30 2.29
C GLU A 10 -11.10 5.26 3.73
N TRP A 11 -11.98 5.37 4.73
CA TRP A 11 -11.58 5.22 6.14
C TRP A 11 -11.06 3.81 6.46
N PHE A 12 -11.63 2.77 5.86
CA PHE A 12 -11.10 1.42 6.02
C PHE A 12 -9.79 1.20 5.26
N THR A 13 -9.61 1.82 4.09
CA THR A 13 -8.32 1.85 3.38
C THR A 13 -7.26 2.54 4.23
N PHE A 14 -7.55 3.74 4.74
CA PHE A 14 -6.71 4.46 5.69
C PHE A 14 -6.33 3.60 6.89
N ALA A 15 -7.31 2.98 7.55
CA ALA A 15 -7.09 2.11 8.70
C ALA A 15 -6.20 0.90 8.33
N GLY A 16 -6.42 0.28 7.17
CA GLY A 16 -5.57 -0.80 6.67
C GLY A 16 -4.12 -0.37 6.46
N LEU A 17 -3.88 0.79 5.85
CA LEU A 17 -2.54 1.35 5.67
C LEU A 17 -1.86 1.68 7.01
N CYS A 18 -2.60 2.23 7.98
CA CYS A 18 -2.11 2.42 9.34
C CYS A 18 -1.74 1.10 10.03
N LEU A 19 -2.55 0.04 9.87
CA LEU A 19 -2.25 -1.29 10.40
C LEU A 19 -0.98 -1.89 9.79
N ILE A 20 -0.79 -1.73 8.48
CA ILE A 20 0.43 -2.17 7.79
C ILE A 20 1.64 -1.42 8.35
N SER A 21 1.57 -0.09 8.41
CA SER A 21 2.64 0.76 8.94
C SER A 21 3.01 0.38 10.37
N PHE A 22 2.00 0.28 11.25
CA PHE A 22 2.19 -0.16 12.64
C PHE A 22 2.81 -1.56 12.71
N GLY A 23 2.38 -2.49 11.85
CA GLY A 23 2.94 -3.83 11.76
C GLY A 23 4.45 -3.83 11.50
N TYR A 24 4.95 -2.95 10.63
CA TYR A 24 6.38 -2.80 10.38
C TYR A 24 7.15 -2.23 11.57
N PHE A 25 6.64 -1.18 12.23
CA PHE A 25 7.27 -0.63 13.43
C PHE A 25 7.27 -1.62 14.59
N TYR A 26 6.17 -2.35 14.77
CA TYR A 26 6.08 -3.41 15.76
C TYR A 26 7.10 -4.52 15.49
N ARG A 27 7.23 -4.98 14.24
CA ARG A 27 8.25 -5.96 13.83
C ARG A 27 9.67 -5.48 14.11
N ARG A 28 9.95 -4.19 13.86
CA ARG A 28 11.27 -3.61 14.17
C ARG A 28 11.58 -3.77 15.65
N LYS A 29 10.66 -3.38 16.53
CA LYS A 29 10.81 -3.53 17.99
C LYS A 29 11.02 -5.00 18.38
N VAL A 30 10.23 -5.90 17.81
CA VAL A 30 10.25 -7.34 18.14
C VAL A 30 11.53 -8.04 17.68
N LEU A 31 12.09 -7.64 16.54
CA LEU A 31 13.20 -8.33 15.84
C LEU A 31 14.56 -7.66 16.07
N THR A 32 14.66 -6.59 16.86
CA THR A 32 15.89 -5.80 17.03
C THR A 32 17.10 -6.63 17.46
N ASN A 33 16.91 -7.68 18.26
CA ASN A 33 18.00 -8.55 18.73
C ASN A 33 18.27 -9.77 17.83
N PHE A 34 17.51 -9.95 16.76
CA PHE A 34 17.54 -11.17 15.94
C PHE A 34 17.87 -10.91 14.46
N ARG A 35 17.88 -9.66 14.03
CA ARG A 35 18.11 -9.26 12.64
C ARG A 35 19.20 -8.20 12.56
N ASP A 36 19.85 -8.14 11.41
CA ASP A 36 20.91 -7.19 11.15
C ASP A 36 20.37 -5.76 10.99
N LYS A 37 21.27 -4.77 11.09
CA LYS A 37 20.92 -3.35 11.03
C LYS A 37 20.24 -2.95 9.73
N LYS A 38 20.57 -3.57 8.59
CA LYS A 38 19.96 -3.23 7.29
C LYS A 38 18.50 -3.66 7.28
N PHE A 39 18.21 -4.91 7.62
CA PHE A 39 16.83 -5.42 7.71
C PHE A 39 15.96 -4.55 8.63
N LEU A 40 16.50 -4.22 9.82
CA LEU A 40 15.81 -3.40 10.81
C LEU A 40 15.55 -1.97 10.30
N THR A 41 16.49 -1.38 9.57
CA THR A 41 16.32 -0.06 8.94
C THR A 41 15.24 -0.11 7.88
N MET A 42 15.21 -1.16 7.06
CA MET A 42 14.19 -1.33 6.03
C MET A 42 12.78 -1.48 6.60
N LEU A 43 12.61 -2.13 7.75
CA LEU A 43 11.31 -2.13 8.44
C LEU A 43 10.83 -0.71 8.81
N ILE A 44 11.73 0.19 9.22
CA ILE A 44 11.36 1.59 9.50
C ILE A 44 10.99 2.31 8.20
N VAL A 45 11.78 2.16 7.14
CA VAL A 45 11.51 2.78 5.85
C VAL A 45 10.16 2.34 5.30
N LEU A 46 9.84 1.04 5.36
CA LEU A 46 8.55 0.51 4.95
C LEU A 46 7.41 1.03 5.85
N GLY A 47 7.62 1.10 7.16
CA GLY A 47 6.66 1.69 8.08
C GLY A 47 6.32 3.14 7.71
N ILE A 48 7.34 3.98 7.48
CA ILE A 48 7.17 5.39 7.06
C ILE A 48 6.50 5.47 5.69
N PHE A 49 6.90 4.64 4.73
CA PHE A 49 6.27 4.59 3.41
C PHE A 49 4.75 4.38 3.53
N TYR A 50 4.31 3.42 4.34
CA TYR A 50 2.88 3.20 4.56
C TYR A 50 2.20 4.29 5.39
N VAL A 51 2.92 5.06 6.23
CA VAL A 51 2.38 6.30 6.82
C VAL A 51 2.09 7.31 5.72
N ILE A 52 3.02 7.51 4.78
CA ILE A 52 2.82 8.44 3.66
C ILE A 52 1.61 8.00 2.82
N CYS A 53 1.49 6.70 2.48
CA CYS A 53 0.31 6.19 1.79
C CYS A 53 -0.99 6.46 2.57
N ALA A 54 -0.99 6.27 3.89
CA ALA A 54 -2.17 6.56 4.71
C ALA A 54 -2.50 8.05 4.72
N LEU A 55 -1.50 8.93 4.80
CA LEU A 55 -1.71 10.38 4.73
C LEU A 55 -2.22 10.82 3.36
N GLU A 56 -1.71 10.24 2.27
CA GLU A 56 -2.24 10.47 0.91
C GLU A 56 -3.74 10.16 0.82
N GLU A 57 -4.20 9.06 1.44
CA GLU A 57 -5.61 8.65 1.46
C GLU A 57 -6.54 9.70 2.11
N VAL A 58 -6.05 10.41 3.12
CA VAL A 58 -6.82 11.46 3.85
C VAL A 58 -6.37 12.88 3.50
N SER A 59 -5.75 13.04 2.33
CA SER A 59 -5.23 14.31 1.81
C SER A 59 -4.37 15.07 2.82
N TRP A 60 -3.39 14.37 3.37
CA TRP A 60 -2.44 14.82 4.38
C TRP A 60 -3.07 15.35 5.67
N GLY A 61 -4.32 14.97 5.95
CA GLY A 61 -5.08 15.46 7.11
C GLY A 61 -5.96 16.66 6.79
N GLN A 62 -5.99 17.12 5.53
CA GLN A 62 -6.91 18.17 5.10
C GLN A 62 -8.36 17.84 5.43
N ARG A 63 -8.76 16.57 5.26
CA ARG A 63 -10.13 16.13 5.58
C ARG A 63 -10.43 16.10 7.08
N LEU A 64 -9.40 15.95 7.92
CA LEU A 64 -9.52 15.91 9.38
C LEU A 64 -9.55 17.32 9.99
N PHE A 65 -8.71 18.22 9.48
CA PHE A 65 -8.48 19.54 10.07
C PHE A 65 -9.09 20.69 9.25
N GLY A 66 -9.58 20.42 8.05
CA GLY A 66 -10.38 21.36 7.25
C GLY A 66 -9.59 22.54 6.67
N TRP A 67 -8.28 22.44 6.49
CA TRP A 67 -7.51 23.53 5.87
C TRP A 67 -7.75 23.64 4.36
N HIS A 68 -7.45 24.80 3.79
CA HIS A 68 -7.58 25.04 2.36
C HIS A 68 -6.35 24.59 1.58
N SER A 69 -6.56 24.04 0.39
CA SER A 69 -5.47 23.69 -0.52
C SER A 69 -4.82 24.96 -1.09
N PRO A 70 -3.48 25.00 -1.24
CA PRO A 70 -2.80 26.10 -1.92
C PRO A 70 -3.16 26.18 -3.42
N GLU A 71 -3.01 27.36 -4.03
CA GLU A 71 -3.34 27.57 -5.45
C GLU A 71 -2.57 26.65 -6.42
N MET A 72 -1.41 26.12 -6.00
CA MET A 72 -0.61 25.18 -6.79
C MET A 72 -1.31 23.83 -7.08
N PHE A 73 -2.43 23.53 -6.40
CA PHE A 73 -3.30 22.37 -6.58
C PHE A 73 -4.50 22.65 -7.48
N ARG A 74 -4.51 23.79 -8.19
CA ARG A 74 -5.52 24.11 -9.18
C ARG A 74 -5.30 23.29 -10.45
N ASP A 75 -6.35 22.62 -10.93
CA ASP A 75 -6.30 21.83 -12.15
C ASP A 75 -6.39 22.70 -13.42
N ALA A 76 -6.35 22.05 -14.60
CA ALA A 76 -6.45 22.73 -15.89
C ALA A 76 -7.78 23.48 -16.11
N ASN A 77 -8.84 23.12 -15.37
CA ASN A 77 -10.16 23.73 -15.43
C ASN A 77 -10.38 24.79 -14.33
N SER A 78 -9.30 25.21 -13.66
CA SER A 78 -9.34 26.15 -12.54
C SER A 78 -10.08 25.66 -11.28
N VAL A 79 -10.29 24.35 -11.13
CA VAL A 79 -10.88 23.73 -9.95
C VAL A 79 -9.78 23.48 -8.91
N LEU A 80 -10.02 23.89 -7.65
CA LEU A 80 -9.09 23.64 -6.56
C LEU A 80 -9.26 22.22 -6.03
N LEU A 81 -8.19 21.41 -6.13
CA LEU A 81 -8.17 20.02 -5.68
C LEU A 81 -7.69 19.90 -4.22
N GLU A 82 -7.88 18.73 -3.60
CA GLU A 82 -7.34 18.44 -2.26
C GLU A 82 -5.80 18.34 -2.27
N THR A 83 -5.20 18.55 -1.10
CA THR A 83 -3.76 18.58 -0.84
C THR A 83 -3.23 17.15 -0.74
N ASN A 84 -3.05 16.48 -1.87
CA ASN A 84 -2.39 15.18 -1.96
C ASN A 84 -1.53 15.07 -3.22
N PHE A 85 -0.59 14.13 -3.23
CA PHE A 85 0.39 13.99 -4.31
C PHE A 85 -0.29 13.66 -5.64
N GLN A 86 -1.33 12.83 -5.63
CA GLN A 86 -2.09 12.51 -6.84
C GLN A 86 -2.75 13.74 -7.47
N ASN A 87 -3.38 14.59 -6.67
CA ASN A 87 -3.98 15.84 -7.11
C ASN A 87 -2.93 16.86 -7.54
N TRP A 88 -1.75 16.86 -6.91
CA TRP A 88 -0.64 17.65 -7.37
C TRP A 88 -0.17 17.21 -8.76
N LEU A 89 -0.06 15.92 -9.03
CA LEU A 89 0.26 15.39 -10.37
C LEU A 89 -0.81 15.80 -11.41
N ILE A 90 -2.09 15.75 -11.03
CA ILE A 90 -3.21 16.18 -11.89
C ILE A 90 -3.12 17.67 -12.19
N ALA A 91 -2.81 18.51 -11.19
CA ALA A 91 -2.55 19.93 -11.37
C ALA A 91 -1.34 20.22 -12.29
N ARG A 92 -0.45 19.24 -12.51
CA ARG A 92 0.67 19.31 -13.46
C ARG A 92 0.39 18.64 -14.81
N GLY A 93 -0.85 18.26 -15.07
CA GLY A 93 -1.27 17.69 -16.36
C GLY A 93 -1.11 16.17 -16.48
N VAL A 94 -0.78 15.46 -15.39
CA VAL A 94 -0.80 13.99 -15.39
C VAL A 94 -2.25 13.52 -15.27
N SER A 95 -2.69 12.67 -16.18
CA SER A 95 -4.06 12.15 -16.10
C SER A 95 -4.23 11.22 -14.89
N HIS A 96 -5.39 11.29 -14.25
CA HIS A 96 -5.77 10.41 -13.14
C HIS A 96 -5.69 8.93 -13.53
N GLU A 97 -6.07 8.60 -14.78
CA GLU A 97 -6.00 7.24 -15.31
C GLU A 97 -4.56 6.74 -15.47
N SER A 98 -3.66 7.56 -16.00
CA SER A 98 -2.25 7.18 -16.19
C SER A 98 -1.55 6.91 -14.86
N TRP A 99 -1.80 7.74 -13.83
CA TRP A 99 -1.25 7.53 -12.50
C TRP A 99 -1.76 6.23 -11.86
N ASN A 100 -3.08 5.99 -11.95
CA ASN A 100 -3.68 4.76 -11.43
C ASN A 100 -3.20 3.51 -12.17
N LEU A 101 -3.01 3.60 -13.50
CA LEU A 101 -2.47 2.50 -14.28
C LEU A 101 -1.03 2.16 -13.85
N PHE A 102 -0.20 3.17 -13.61
CA PHE A 102 1.16 2.98 -13.11
C PHE A 102 1.17 2.25 -11.76
N LEU A 103 0.39 2.72 -10.77
CA LEU A 103 0.31 2.08 -9.45
C LEU A 103 -0.20 0.64 -9.54
N ARG A 104 -1.24 0.40 -10.35
CA ARG A 104 -1.76 -0.95 -10.60
C ARG A 104 -0.70 -1.86 -11.23
N GLY A 105 0.10 -1.35 -12.17
CA GLY A 105 1.20 -2.09 -12.77
C GLY A 105 2.27 -2.50 -11.75
N VAL A 106 2.69 -1.57 -10.89
CA VAL A 106 3.65 -1.85 -9.80
C VAL A 106 3.11 -2.92 -8.84
N LEU A 107 1.85 -2.80 -8.44
CA LEU A 107 1.21 -3.72 -7.51
C LEU A 107 0.97 -5.10 -8.13
N PHE A 108 0.59 -5.15 -9.40
CA PHE A 108 0.47 -6.39 -10.15
C PHE A 108 1.82 -7.10 -10.26
N PHE A 109 2.88 -6.36 -10.63
CA PHE A 109 4.23 -6.91 -10.63
C PHE A 109 4.62 -7.45 -9.25
N TYR A 110 4.31 -6.71 -8.19
CA TYR A 110 4.59 -7.15 -6.82
C TYR A 110 3.84 -8.43 -6.44
N LEU A 111 2.55 -8.52 -6.72
CA LEU A 111 1.74 -9.69 -6.34
C LEU A 111 2.08 -10.96 -7.14
N PHE A 112 2.39 -10.82 -8.43
CA PHE A 112 2.54 -11.96 -9.33
C PHE A 112 4.01 -12.31 -9.64
N ALA A 113 4.87 -11.32 -9.88
CA ALA A 113 6.25 -11.57 -10.31
C ALA A 113 7.18 -11.86 -9.11
N VAL A 114 7.06 -11.09 -8.02
CA VAL A 114 7.92 -11.26 -6.83
C VAL A 114 7.89 -12.69 -6.27
N PRO A 115 6.73 -13.35 -6.03
CA PRO A 115 6.76 -14.72 -5.50
C PRO A 115 7.41 -15.70 -6.47
N VAL A 116 7.22 -15.54 -7.79
CA VAL A 116 7.85 -16.42 -8.79
C VAL A 116 9.37 -16.28 -8.77
N PHE A 117 9.88 -15.04 -8.80
CA PHE A 117 11.33 -14.80 -8.76
C PHE A 117 11.94 -15.18 -7.41
N TYR A 118 11.22 -14.95 -6.31
CA TYR A 118 11.65 -15.34 -4.97
C TYR A 118 11.86 -16.84 -4.82
N LEU A 119 11.05 -17.66 -5.49
CA LEU A 119 11.18 -19.12 -5.47
C LEU A 119 12.23 -19.66 -6.45
N LYS A 120 12.56 -18.92 -7.51
CA LYS A 120 13.42 -19.40 -8.60
C LYS A 120 14.84 -18.86 -8.58
N VAL A 121 15.10 -17.73 -7.95
CA VAL A 121 16.37 -17.00 -8.06
C VAL A 121 16.91 -16.64 -6.68
N ASP A 122 17.95 -17.35 -6.22
CA ASP A 122 18.54 -17.16 -4.88
C ASP A 122 19.06 -15.74 -4.64
N LYS A 123 19.66 -15.11 -5.66
CA LYS A 123 20.09 -13.70 -5.57
C LYS A 123 18.92 -12.77 -5.29
N PHE A 124 17.78 -13.00 -5.95
CA PHE A 124 16.58 -12.20 -5.75
C PHE A 124 15.97 -12.45 -4.37
N LYS A 125 15.90 -13.71 -3.94
CA LYS A 125 15.51 -14.10 -2.58
C LYS A 125 16.31 -13.34 -1.52
N ASN A 126 17.63 -13.34 -1.63
CA ASN A 126 18.51 -12.67 -0.67
C ASN A 126 18.28 -11.14 -0.65
N VAL A 127 17.99 -10.52 -1.80
CA VAL A 127 17.62 -9.11 -1.87
C VAL A 127 16.29 -8.86 -1.17
N ILE A 128 15.23 -9.59 -1.52
CA ILE A 128 13.90 -9.46 -0.91
C ILE A 128 13.96 -9.64 0.61
N ASP A 129 14.69 -10.66 1.08
CA ASP A 129 14.86 -10.96 2.50
C ASP A 129 15.66 -9.86 3.20
N ALA A 130 16.74 -9.33 2.60
CA ALA A 130 17.52 -8.22 3.17
C ALA A 130 16.76 -6.88 3.20
N PHE A 131 15.84 -6.66 2.24
CA PHE A 131 14.99 -5.48 2.19
C PHE A 131 13.72 -5.60 3.04
N ALA A 132 13.57 -6.69 3.81
CA ALA A 132 12.43 -6.95 4.68
C ALA A 132 11.07 -6.91 3.95
N LEU A 133 11.04 -7.31 2.67
CA LEU A 133 9.84 -7.30 1.85
C LEU A 133 9.00 -8.58 2.07
N PRO A 134 7.70 -8.47 2.39
CA PRO A 134 6.83 -9.63 2.60
C PRO A 134 6.42 -10.28 1.28
N VAL A 135 6.74 -11.56 1.10
CA VAL A 135 6.47 -12.26 -0.17
C VAL A 135 5.01 -12.76 -0.24
N PRO A 136 4.27 -12.48 -1.33
CA PRO A 136 2.91 -13.00 -1.55
C PRO A 136 2.82 -14.53 -1.52
N LYS A 137 1.79 -15.06 -0.86
CA LYS A 137 1.40 -16.48 -0.93
C LYS A 137 0.38 -16.66 -2.06
N ALA A 138 0.26 -17.88 -2.56
CA ALA A 138 -0.80 -18.24 -3.50
C ALA A 138 -2.20 -17.89 -2.95
N THR A 139 -2.41 -18.03 -1.63
CA THR A 139 -3.67 -17.63 -0.97
C THR A 139 -3.98 -16.14 -1.11
N HIS A 140 -3.00 -15.26 -0.96
CA HIS A 140 -3.20 -13.81 -1.15
C HIS A 140 -3.58 -13.48 -2.60
N ILE A 141 -2.93 -14.15 -3.56
CA ILE A 141 -3.20 -13.97 -4.99
C ILE A 141 -4.60 -14.47 -5.34
N ILE A 142 -4.99 -15.66 -4.87
CA ILE A 142 -6.32 -16.23 -5.09
C ILE A 142 -7.40 -15.32 -4.51
N ILE A 143 -7.24 -14.87 -3.26
CA ILE A 143 -8.17 -13.94 -2.61
C ILE A 143 -8.28 -12.64 -3.42
N PHE A 144 -7.15 -12.07 -3.84
CA PHE A 144 -7.15 -10.85 -4.65
C PHE A 144 -7.90 -11.04 -5.98
N LEU A 145 -7.69 -12.15 -6.68
CA LEU A 145 -8.40 -12.46 -7.93
C LEU A 145 -9.91 -12.62 -7.71
N ILE A 146 -10.33 -13.26 -6.62
CA ILE A 146 -11.75 -13.37 -6.25
C ILE A 146 -12.33 -11.98 -6.00
N LEU A 147 -11.64 -11.12 -5.24
CA LEU A 147 -12.08 -9.75 -4.96
C LEU A 147 -12.15 -8.89 -6.24
N LEU A 148 -11.22 -9.08 -7.19
CA LEU A 148 -11.28 -8.42 -8.50
C LEU A 148 -12.51 -8.84 -9.30
N ILE A 149 -12.85 -10.14 -9.29
CA ILE A 149 -14.08 -10.63 -9.95
C ILE A 149 -15.31 -10.02 -9.29
N ILE A 150 -15.37 -9.98 -7.95
CA ILE A 150 -16.46 -9.34 -7.20
C ILE A 150 -16.58 -7.85 -7.59
N THR A 151 -15.45 -7.16 -7.75
CA THR A 151 -15.41 -5.75 -8.15
C THR A 151 -16.07 -5.50 -9.52
N LEU A 152 -16.14 -6.50 -10.41
CA LEU A 152 -16.84 -6.36 -11.70
C LEU A 152 -18.36 -6.19 -11.54
N PHE A 153 -18.93 -6.61 -10.42
CA PHE A 153 -20.36 -6.51 -10.11
C PHE A 153 -20.71 -5.26 -9.27
N ILE A 154 -19.71 -4.46 -8.88
CA ILE A 154 -19.91 -3.20 -8.14
C ILE A 154 -20.23 -2.07 -9.13
N PRO A 155 -21.18 -1.16 -8.81
CA PRO A 155 -21.46 0.02 -9.62
C PRO A 155 -20.21 0.84 -9.94
N SER A 156 -20.16 1.47 -11.13
CA SER A 156 -18.98 2.19 -11.65
C SER A 156 -18.38 3.17 -10.66
N ASP A 157 -19.22 3.93 -9.96
CA ASP A 157 -18.82 5.07 -9.15
C ASP A 157 -18.04 4.67 -7.90
N ASN A 158 -18.26 3.45 -7.39
CA ASN A 158 -17.57 2.91 -6.20
C ASN A 158 -16.53 1.83 -6.55
N LYS A 159 -16.45 1.44 -7.82
CA LYS A 159 -15.64 0.30 -8.27
C LYS A 159 -14.15 0.46 -7.94
N VAL A 160 -13.63 1.67 -8.15
CA VAL A 160 -12.21 1.98 -7.90
C VAL A 160 -11.89 1.96 -6.41
N GLN A 161 -12.67 2.69 -5.60
CA GLN A 161 -12.50 2.72 -4.14
C GLN A 161 -12.63 1.33 -3.51
N PHE A 162 -13.57 0.53 -4.00
CA PHE A 162 -13.73 -0.85 -3.53
C PHE A 162 -12.51 -1.72 -3.88
N ALA A 163 -11.95 -1.57 -5.08
CA ALA A 163 -10.72 -2.27 -5.47
C ALA A 163 -9.52 -1.89 -4.60
N GLU A 164 -9.36 -0.60 -4.31
CA GLU A 164 -8.31 -0.05 -3.44
C GLU A 164 -8.43 -0.56 -2.00
N PHE A 165 -9.65 -0.55 -1.47
CA PHE A 165 -9.98 -1.19 -0.19
C PHE A 165 -9.58 -2.67 -0.18
N CYS A 166 -10.07 -3.46 -1.15
CA CYS A 166 -9.77 -4.89 -1.23
C CYS A 166 -8.27 -5.17 -1.30
N LEU A 167 -7.55 -4.44 -2.16
CA LEU A 167 -6.11 -4.57 -2.29
C LEU A 167 -5.39 -4.25 -0.97
N THR A 168 -5.78 -3.17 -0.31
CA THR A 168 -5.17 -2.75 0.96
C THR A 168 -5.32 -3.84 2.01
N TRP A 169 -6.48 -4.47 2.13
CA TRP A 169 -6.68 -5.56 3.09
C TRP A 169 -5.93 -6.85 2.70
N VAL A 170 -5.73 -7.13 1.41
CA VAL A 170 -4.81 -8.18 0.96
C VAL A 170 -3.37 -7.85 1.35
N LEU A 171 -2.93 -6.60 1.21
CA LEU A 171 -1.60 -6.15 1.65
C LEU A 171 -1.45 -6.18 3.18
N THR A 172 -2.52 -5.93 3.93
CA THR A 172 -2.55 -6.12 5.39
C THR A 172 -2.36 -7.58 5.75
N ALA A 173 -3.12 -8.50 5.13
CA ALA A 173 -2.96 -9.94 5.34
C ALA A 173 -1.55 -10.42 4.95
N LEU A 174 -1.03 -9.95 3.81
CA LEU A 174 0.33 -10.20 3.36
C LEU A 174 1.36 -9.72 4.38
N THR A 175 1.16 -8.51 4.90
CA THR A 175 2.04 -7.95 5.92
C THR A 175 2.02 -8.86 7.12
N LEU A 176 0.87 -9.31 7.62
CA LEU A 176 0.80 -10.16 8.80
C LEU A 176 1.39 -11.57 8.58
N GLU A 177 1.09 -12.20 7.45
CA GLU A 177 1.33 -13.62 7.21
C GLU A 177 2.00 -13.90 5.84
N PRO A 178 3.21 -13.38 5.59
CA PRO A 178 3.88 -13.52 4.30
C PRO A 178 4.41 -14.95 4.07
N TYR A 179 4.74 -15.28 2.83
CA TYR A 179 5.37 -16.57 2.49
C TYR A 179 6.71 -16.74 3.22
N ASN A 180 7.55 -15.70 3.22
CA ASN A 180 8.81 -15.65 3.95
C ASN A 180 8.64 -15.29 5.44
N ARG A 181 7.57 -15.77 6.10
CA ARG A 181 7.30 -15.52 7.54
C ARG A 181 8.49 -15.85 8.45
N GLY A 182 9.32 -16.82 8.07
CA GLY A 182 10.56 -17.12 8.79
C GLY A 182 11.50 -15.92 8.93
N MET A 183 11.41 -14.93 8.03
CA MET A 183 12.14 -13.66 8.13
C MET A 183 11.61 -12.75 9.24
N PHE A 184 10.31 -12.83 9.52
CA PHE A 184 9.58 -11.93 10.41
C PHE A 184 9.18 -12.57 11.74
N SER A 185 9.71 -13.75 12.07
CA SER A 185 9.38 -14.49 13.29
C SER A 185 10.62 -14.69 14.17
N ARG A 186 10.43 -14.64 15.49
CA ARG A 186 11.46 -15.04 16.46
C ARG A 186 11.65 -16.56 16.50
N LYS A 187 10.56 -17.33 16.33
CA LYS A 187 10.55 -18.79 16.48
C LYS A 187 11.39 -19.50 15.41
N SER A 188 11.61 -18.87 14.26
CA SER A 188 12.48 -19.38 13.20
C SER A 188 13.96 -19.06 13.43
N LEU A 189 14.29 -18.23 14.41
CA LEU A 189 15.66 -17.76 14.71
C LEU A 189 16.24 -18.35 15.99
N VAL A 190 15.38 -18.95 16.84
CA VAL A 190 15.78 -19.77 17.97
C VAL A 190 15.66 -21.22 17.52
N ARG A 191 16.74 -21.77 16.96
CA ARG A 191 16.92 -23.19 16.69
C ARG A 191 18.21 -23.65 17.34
#